data_AF-A0A3S1RZS2-F1
#
_entry.id   AF-A0A3S1RZS2-F1
#
_cell.length_a   1.000
_cell.length_b   1.000
_cell.length_c   1.000
_cell.angle_alpha   90.00
_cell.angle_beta   90.00
_cell.angle_gamma   90.00
#
_symmetry.space_group_name_H-M   'P 1'
#
loop_
_entity.id
_entity.type
_entity.pdbx_description
1 polymer ?
#
loop_
_entity_poly.entity_id
_entity_poly.type
_entity_poly.pdbx_seq_one_letter_code
_entity_poly.pdbx_strand_id
1 'polypeptide(L)'
;SLHPGGVAPRIVNLAEWRAHLLERLKHQNDATGDPVLIELERELRAYPSGLKSSRPAPVEPSGIVHPLRLAHGDQVLSFISTITVFGTPLDVTLSELAIESFFPADEQTRAVLVRLAKERANATSS
;
A
#
# COMPACT_ATOMS: atom_id res chain seq x y z
N SER A 1 -1.24 2.08 -4.98
CA SER A 1 0.08 1.47 -4.71
C SER A 1 0.58 0.46 -5.76
N LEU A 2 -0.27 -0.39 -6.36
CA LEU A 2 0.18 -1.45 -7.30
C LEU A 2 0.41 -1.01 -8.76
N HIS A 3 0.05 0.22 -9.11
CA HIS A 3 0.19 0.72 -10.48
C HIS A 3 1.66 0.69 -10.96
N PRO A 4 1.97 0.13 -12.14
CA PRO A 4 3.36 -0.03 -12.63
C PRO A 4 4.13 1.28 -12.80
N GLY A 5 3.44 2.34 -13.23
CA GLY A 5 4.02 3.69 -13.31
C GLY A 5 4.08 4.44 -11.98
N GLY A 6 3.64 3.81 -10.88
CA GLY A 6 3.64 4.40 -9.53
C GLY A 6 4.77 3.85 -8.68
N VAL A 7 4.47 3.58 -7.40
CA VAL A 7 5.46 3.08 -6.43
C VAL A 7 5.77 1.58 -6.57
N ALA A 8 4.97 0.82 -7.33
CA ALA A 8 5.09 -0.64 -7.45
C ALA A 8 6.51 -1.15 -7.79
N PRO A 9 7.27 -0.53 -8.73
CA PRO A 9 8.63 -0.97 -9.04
C PRO A 9 9.62 -0.84 -7.87
N ARG A 10 9.27 -0.06 -6.85
CA ARG A 10 10.09 0.16 -5.65
C ARG A 10 9.68 -0.74 -4.49
N ILE A 11 8.61 -1.53 -4.62
CA ILE A 11 8.12 -2.41 -3.56
C ILE A 11 8.97 -3.69 -3.56
N VAL A 12 9.75 -3.89 -2.49
CA VAL A 12 10.64 -5.05 -2.34
C VAL A 12 9.84 -6.35 -2.16
N ASN A 13 8.74 -6.28 -1.40
CA ASN A 13 7.84 -7.40 -1.15
C ASN A 13 6.55 -7.32 -2.00
N LEU A 14 6.68 -6.96 -3.29
CA LEU A 14 5.52 -6.66 -4.15
C LEU A 14 4.50 -7.81 -4.21
N ALA A 15 4.96 -9.05 -4.30
CA ALA A 15 4.07 -10.22 -4.37
C ALA A 15 3.23 -10.39 -3.09
N GLU A 16 3.88 -10.29 -1.92
CA GLU A 16 3.23 -10.36 -0.61
C GLU A 16 2.25 -9.20 -0.43
N TRP A 17 2.70 -7.97 -0.68
CA TRP A 17 1.90 -6.77 -0.57
C TRP A 17 0.67 -6.78 -1.48
N ARG A 18 0.84 -7.25 -2.73
CA ARG A 18 -0.25 -7.42 -3.68
C ARG A 18 -1.27 -8.46 -3.19
N ALA A 19 -0.81 -9.61 -2.70
CA ALA A 19 -1.70 -10.66 -2.21
C ALA A 19 -2.59 -10.13 -1.07
N HIS A 20 -1.98 -9.46 -0.09
CA HIS A 20 -2.67 -8.83 1.02
C HIS A 20 -3.72 -7.80 0.55
N LEU A 21 -3.36 -6.90 -0.38
CA LEU A 21 -4.29 -5.89 -0.88
C LEU A 21 -5.47 -6.49 -1.63
N LEU A 22 -5.23 -7.52 -2.46
CA LEU A 22 -6.29 -8.19 -3.22
C LEU A 22 -7.22 -9.00 -2.30
N GLU A 23 -6.70 -9.66 -1.27
CA GLU A 23 -7.51 -10.36 -0.27
C GLU A 23 -8.40 -9.39 0.50
N ARG A 24 -7.83 -8.26 0.95
CA ARG A 24 -8.60 -7.20 1.61
C ARG A 24 -9.72 -6.65 0.71
N LEU A 25 -9.41 -6.36 -0.55
CA LEU A 25 -10.39 -5.83 -1.51
C LEU A 25 -11.49 -6.86 -1.81
N LYS A 26 -11.14 -8.15 -1.92
CA LYS A 26 -12.11 -9.24 -2.04
C LYS A 26 -13.07 -9.28 -0.86
N HIS A 27 -12.58 -9.17 0.38
CA HIS A 27 -13.46 -9.11 1.56
C HIS A 27 -14.39 -7.89 1.55
N GLN A 28 -13.93 -6.74 1.05
CA GLN A 28 -14.78 -5.55 0.88
C GLN A 28 -15.86 -5.80 -0.18
N ASN A 29 -15.49 -6.38 -1.33
CA ASN A 29 -16.44 -6.77 -2.38
C ASN A 29 -17.49 -7.75 -1.88
N ASP A 30 -17.09 -8.78 -1.14
CA ASP A 30 -18.00 -9.79 -0.59
C ASP A 30 -18.97 -9.18 0.45
N ALA A 31 -18.60 -8.06 1.10
CA ALA A 31 -19.43 -7.37 2.08
C ALA A 31 -20.37 -6.31 1.49
N THR A 32 -19.95 -5.59 0.44
CA THR A 32 -20.72 -4.44 -0.10
C THR A 32 -21.31 -4.68 -1.48
N GLY A 33 -20.71 -5.56 -2.29
CA GLY A 33 -21.10 -5.77 -3.69
C GLY A 33 -20.88 -4.55 -4.60
N ASP A 34 -20.03 -3.60 -4.20
CA ASP A 34 -19.83 -2.34 -4.92
C ASP A 34 -19.19 -2.57 -6.32
N PRO A 35 -19.88 -2.23 -7.43
CA PRO A 35 -19.36 -2.36 -8.78
C PRO A 35 -18.02 -1.65 -9.01
N VAL A 36 -17.75 -0.53 -8.33
CA VAL A 36 -16.50 0.22 -8.45
C VAL A 36 -15.34 -0.56 -7.86
N LEU A 37 -15.53 -1.18 -6.69
CA LEU A 37 -14.51 -2.01 -6.05
C LEU A 37 -14.26 -3.31 -6.82
N ILE A 38 -15.29 -3.87 -7.47
CA ILE A 38 -15.16 -5.02 -8.39
C ILE A 38 -14.32 -4.65 -9.62
N GLU A 39 -14.55 -3.48 -10.22
CA GLU A 39 -13.74 -2.98 -11.33
C GLU A 39 -12.29 -2.77 -10.91
N LEU A 40 -12.09 -2.13 -9.76
CA LEU A 40 -10.76 -1.92 -9.19
C LEU A 40 -10.04 -3.24 -8.95
N GLU A 41 -10.72 -4.26 -8.40
CA GLU A 41 -10.10 -5.57 -8.21
C GLU A 41 -9.62 -6.18 -9.52
N ARG A 42 -10.44 -6.09 -10.58
CA ARG A 42 -10.08 -6.58 -11.92
C ARG A 42 -8.87 -5.84 -12.48
N GLU A 43 -8.87 -4.51 -12.38
CA GLU A 43 -7.76 -3.65 -12.78
C GLU A 43 -6.46 -4.04 -12.05
N LEU A 44 -6.50 -4.11 -10.72
CA LEU A 44 -5.34 -4.46 -9.90
C LEU A 44 -4.80 -5.86 -10.20
N ARG A 45 -5.67 -6.81 -10.56
CA ARG A 45 -5.27 -8.16 -10.98
C ARG A 45 -4.54 -8.17 -12.33
N ALA A 46 -4.85 -7.23 -13.22
CA ALA A 46 -4.20 -7.11 -14.52
C ALA A 46 -2.77 -6.55 -14.44
N TYR A 47 -2.41 -5.86 -13.35
CA TYR A 47 -1.04 -5.37 -13.18
C TYR A 47 -0.01 -6.51 -13.05
N PRO A 48 1.27 -6.28 -13.40
CA PRO A 48 2.34 -7.25 -13.20
C PRO A 48 2.51 -7.60 -11.73
N SER A 49 2.74 -8.87 -11.42
CA SER A 49 2.89 -9.36 -10.03
C SER A 49 4.30 -9.17 -9.46
N GLY A 50 5.26 -8.74 -10.28
CA GLY A 50 6.67 -8.67 -9.88
C GLY A 50 7.36 -10.02 -9.75
N LEU A 51 6.66 -11.14 -9.97
CA LEU A 51 7.24 -12.48 -9.97
C LEU A 51 8.03 -12.71 -11.25
N LYS A 52 9.28 -12.23 -11.30
CA LYS A 52 10.29 -12.80 -12.18
C LYS A 52 10.87 -14.03 -11.47
N SER A 53 10.38 -15.22 -11.85
CA SER A 53 11.00 -16.55 -11.64
C SER A 53 11.31 -17.08 -10.22
N SER A 54 11.01 -16.41 -9.11
CA SER A 54 11.19 -17.02 -7.77
C SER A 54 9.87 -17.47 -7.16
N ARG A 55 9.83 -18.74 -6.74
CA ARG A 55 8.75 -19.34 -5.94
C ARG A 55 8.42 -18.38 -4.78
N PRO A 56 7.14 -18.02 -4.57
CA PRO A 56 6.78 -17.13 -3.48
C PRO A 56 7.32 -17.71 -2.16
N ALA A 57 8.05 -16.89 -1.40
CA ALA A 57 8.37 -17.23 -0.02
C ALA A 57 7.04 -17.50 0.71
N PRO A 58 6.97 -18.53 1.58
CA PRO A 58 5.77 -18.76 2.39
C PRO A 58 5.40 -17.45 3.08
N VAL A 59 4.19 -16.97 2.83
CA VAL A 59 3.61 -15.87 3.60
C VAL A 59 3.38 -16.46 4.98
N GLU A 60 4.19 -16.04 5.96
CA GLU A 60 4.01 -16.44 7.36
C GLU A 60 2.59 -16.04 7.79
N PRO A 61 1.70 -16.99 8.17
CA PRO A 61 0.27 -16.73 8.35
C PRO A 61 -0.10 -15.88 9.57
N SER A 62 0.87 -15.31 10.29
CA SER A 62 0.66 -14.80 11.66
C SER A 62 0.91 -13.31 11.84
N GLY A 63 1.16 -12.56 10.77
CA GLY A 63 1.29 -11.10 10.87
C GLY A 63 -0.07 -10.42 10.84
N ILE A 64 -0.55 -9.92 11.99
CA ILE A 64 -1.72 -9.02 12.08
C ILE A 64 -1.56 -7.79 11.15
N VAL A 65 -0.34 -7.51 10.68
CA VAL A 65 0.00 -6.44 9.74
C VAL A 65 1.00 -6.96 8.70
N HIS A 66 0.68 -6.81 7.41
CA HIS A 66 1.64 -7.01 6.31
C HIS A 66 2.29 -5.67 5.97
N PRO A 67 3.56 -5.43 6.32
CA PRO A 67 4.17 -4.14 6.05
C PRO A 67 4.48 -3.93 4.56
N LEU A 68 4.29 -2.71 4.09
CA LEU A 68 4.79 -2.27 2.80
C LEU A 68 6.29 -1.99 2.92
N ARG A 69 7.13 -2.69 2.14
CA ARG A 69 8.58 -2.47 2.11
C ARG A 69 9.03 -1.79 0.81
N LEU A 70 9.61 -0.60 0.92
CA LEU A 70 10.03 0.23 -0.21
C LEU A 70 11.56 0.37 -0.28
N ALA A 71 12.12 0.19 -1.47
CA ALA A 71 13.51 0.51 -1.74
C ALA A 71 13.72 2.05 -1.76
N HIS A 72 14.76 2.49 -1.06
CA HIS A 72 15.21 3.87 -0.99
C HIS A 72 16.74 3.95 -0.89
N GLY A 73 17.42 4.17 -2.02
CA GLY A 73 18.87 4.08 -2.08
C GLY A 73 19.35 2.67 -1.77
N ASP A 74 20.25 2.53 -0.81
CA ASP A 74 20.75 1.28 -0.24
C ASP A 74 19.91 0.77 0.95
N GLN A 75 18.83 1.47 1.31
CA GLN A 75 17.98 1.15 2.45
C GLN A 75 16.61 0.60 2.01
N VAL A 76 16.02 -0.22 2.87
CA VAL A 76 14.61 -0.64 2.76
C VAL A 76 13.82 0.05 3.87
N LEU A 77 12.77 0.75 3.50
CA LEU A 77 11.85 1.41 4.42
C LEU A 77 10.60 0.54 4.60
N SER A 78 10.20 0.32 5.86
CA SER A 78 9.08 -0.55 6.22
C SER A 78 7.93 0.28 6.77
N PHE A 79 6.72 0.07 6.25
CA PHE A 79 5.55 0.86 6.60
C PHE A 79 4.34 0.02 6.99
N ILE A 80 3.59 0.51 7.97
CA ILE A 80 2.23 0.08 8.27
C ILE A 80 1.28 1.00 7.51
N SER A 81 0.35 0.43 6.74
CA SER A 81 -0.70 1.18 6.06
C SER A 81 -1.99 1.23 6.87
N THR A 82 -2.62 2.39 6.91
CA THR A 82 -3.98 2.56 7.43
C THR A 82 -4.83 3.22 6.36
N ILE A 83 -6.03 2.71 6.13
CA ILE A 83 -7.01 3.34 5.24
C ILE A 83 -8.12 3.94 6.10
N THR A 84 -8.29 5.25 5.99
CA THR A 84 -9.38 6.00 6.60
C THR A 84 -10.38 6.32 5.52
N VAL A 85 -11.62 5.88 5.69
CA VAL A 85 -12.72 6.15 4.74
C VAL A 85 -13.66 7.18 5.35
N PHE A 86 -13.95 8.25 4.61
CA PHE A 86 -14.88 9.31 5.00
C PHE A 86 -16.21 9.10 4.27
N GLY A 87 -17.19 8.53 4.97
CA GLY A 87 -18.57 8.37 4.49
C GLY A 87 -19.56 9.23 5.28
N THR A 88 -20.66 9.62 4.65
CA THR A 88 -21.86 10.11 5.34
C THR A 88 -22.91 9.00 5.37
N PRO A 89 -23.64 8.76 6.48
CA PRO A 89 -24.54 7.61 6.62
C PRO A 89 -25.74 7.56 5.65
N LEU A 90 -25.92 8.57 4.80
CA LEU A 90 -27.12 8.76 3.96
C LEU A 90 -26.87 8.63 2.46
N ASP A 91 -25.63 8.62 1.98
CA ASP A 91 -25.34 8.56 0.54
C ASP A 91 -24.43 7.38 0.19
N VAL A 92 -25.07 6.27 -0.20
CA VAL A 92 -24.42 5.05 -0.71
C VAL A 92 -23.87 5.26 -2.14
N THR A 93 -23.97 6.46 -2.70
CA THR A 93 -23.68 6.77 -4.11
C THR A 93 -22.57 7.79 -4.33
N LEU A 94 -22.04 8.41 -3.28
CA LEU A 94 -20.90 9.34 -3.41
C LEU A 94 -19.61 8.58 -3.13
N SER A 95 -18.62 8.72 -4.02
CA SER A 95 -17.29 8.17 -3.82
C SER A 95 -16.75 8.61 -2.47
N GLU A 96 -16.72 7.68 -1.51
CA GLU A 96 -16.20 7.94 -0.17
C GLU A 96 -14.72 8.34 -0.32
N LEU A 97 -14.37 9.51 0.21
CA LEU A 97 -12.97 9.92 0.21
C LEU A 97 -12.22 8.92 1.08
N ALA A 98 -11.24 8.23 0.52
CA ALA A 98 -10.36 7.34 1.26
C ALA A 98 -8.94 7.92 1.31
N ILE A 99 -8.38 8.01 2.52
CA ILE A 99 -6.99 8.38 2.74
C ILE A 99 -6.22 7.14 3.17
N GLU A 100 -5.27 6.72 2.36
CA GLU A 100 -4.27 5.73 2.75
C GLU A 100 -3.05 6.45 3.36
N SER A 101 -2.76 6.15 4.62
CA SER A 101 -1.64 6.71 5.38
C SER A 101 -0.59 5.62 5.63
N PHE A 102 0.69 5.97 5.50
CA PHE A 102 1.81 5.07 5.73
C PHE A 102 2.65 5.55 6.92
N PHE A 103 2.71 4.73 7.96
CA PHE A 103 3.45 5.01 9.19
C PHE A 103 4.72 4.17 9.24
N PRO A 104 5.85 4.68 9.78
CA PRO A 104 7.06 3.89 9.93
C PRO A 104 6.79 2.67 10.81
N ALA A 105 7.13 1.47 10.32
CA ALA A 105 6.98 0.22 11.06
C ALA A 105 8.13 0.00 12.06
N ASP A 106 9.24 0.73 11.90
CA ASP A 106 10.44 0.62 12.72
C ASP A 106 11.18 1.97 12.89
N GLU A 107 12.13 1.98 13.82
CA GLU A 107 12.93 3.17 14.16
C GLU A 107 13.82 3.62 13.00
N GLN A 108 14.36 2.68 12.23
CA GLN A 108 15.18 3.00 11.06
C GLN A 108 14.39 3.82 10.04
N THR A 109 13.20 3.37 9.70
CA THR A 109 12.29 4.04 8.76
C THR A 109 11.90 5.41 9.29
N ARG A 110 11.57 5.51 10.59
CA ARG A 110 11.26 6.79 11.24
C ARG A 110 12.42 7.79 11.10
N ALA A 111 13.65 7.37 11.40
CA ALA A 111 14.83 8.22 11.33
C ALA A 111 15.08 8.76 9.91
N VAL A 112 14.88 7.91 8.89
CA VAL A 112 15.00 8.32 7.48
C VAL A 112 13.94 9.36 7.12
N LEU A 113 12.67 9.15 7.49
CA LEU A 113 11.59 10.10 7.20
C LEU A 113 11.83 11.47 7.86
N VAL A 114 12.28 11.49 9.11
CA VAL A 114 12.61 12.74 9.82
C VAL A 114 13.75 13.49 9.12
N ARG A 115 14.77 12.78 8.66
CA ARG A 115 15.89 13.38 7.91
C ARG A 115 15.40 13.99 6.61
N LEU A 116 14.63 13.25 5.80
CA LEU A 116 14.09 13.73 4.52
C LEU A 116 13.17 14.95 4.70
N ALA A 117 12.36 14.97 5.76
CA ALA A 117 11.50 16.11 6.07
C ALA A 117 12.29 17.38 6.37
N LYS A 118 13.39 17.26 7.15
CA LYS A 118 14.30 18.39 7.43
C LYS A 118 14.99 18.90 6.17
N GLU A 119 15.51 17.99 5.34
CA GLU A 119 16.16 18.33 4.07
C GLU A 119 15.20 19.09 3.15
N ARG A 120 13.94 18.64 3.06
CA ARG A 120 12.90 19.30 2.26
C ARG A 120 12.54 20.70 2.80
N ALA A 121 12.43 20.86 4.12
CA ALA A 121 12.16 22.16 4.74
C ALA A 121 13.30 23.17 4.47
N ASN A 122 14.54 22.72 4.54
CA ASN A 122 15.71 23.55 4.24
C ASN A 122 15.76 23.95 2.76
N ALA A 123 15.45 23.02 1.84
CA ALA A 123 15.41 23.29 0.40
C ALA A 123 14.28 24.23 -0.02
N THR A 124 13.20 24.33 0.76
CA THR A 124 12.08 25.26 0.49
C THR A 124 12.35 26.65 1.08
N SER A 125 13.34 26.78 1.97
CA SER A 125 13.72 28.04 2.63
C SER A 125 14.90 28.76 1.96
N SER A 126 15.43 28.19 0.87
CA SER A 126 16.52 28.74 0.05
C SER A 126 16.00 29.16 -1.32
#